data_AF-A0A328R8D6-F1
#
_entry.id   AF-A0A328R8D6-F1
#
_cell.length_a   1.000
_cell.length_b   1.000
_cell.length_c   1.000
_cell.angle_alpha   90.00
_cell.angle_beta   90.00
_cell.angle_gamma   90.00
#
_symmetry.space_group_name_H-M   'P 1'
#
loop_
_entity.id
_entity.type
_entity.pdbx_description
1 polymer ?
#
loop_
_entity_poly.entity_id
_entity_poly.type
_entity_poly.pdbx_seq_one_letter_code
_entity_poly.pdbx_strand_id
1 'polypeptide(L)'
;MIKVEELFDPFIYTKYTSFSTYTQHNSPEENTNTIRKTIEKVVLETLKRIGVTQCHYMVLADDFSGYSKEQIFSTFFNQACFQKDRKKYEQEASMACDEAIYNHYIDEYGLRSLTKEQCVYEMKQYSYRFKGYSLSGLKTKELNRMLTFIESSYYIIPVMLGSWYTVICGCLKEVNGVKNSWWIEKEFLIFPSVHQTLAALTSDQKIFLRKECFQYMVEMKWKTIDDYGYLSSFSDAYKISQILKERAVKNIKDKPNFESIICDRIGMNVFYHELGHVIINDSIDYEMMAIMKKLESYPMSLFDSVNECLADIAPFKDEQMGVLYKIALLSTVNKEKASDLFFTYASDTWFFDTSDKSMFEYSEMIHLILLRYLAPDQDILFDQMIKDFDLENPSSFLTRLIAILNTSIREFKDIVMKQNYIIENEQYSFKFIHDLAHGEVLKIHPIIDQESYDYYSFLWAKIIVLIKTFTKDKTEIDEFHTRVKSKVFTLLYSLNTDKQYTPDDAQNYIMSQYVKRLVTYEKR
;
A
#
# COMPACT_ATOMS: atom_id res chain seq x y z
N MET A 1 -20.96 -34.64 20.77
CA MET A 1 -20.14 -34.14 19.64
C MET A 1 -20.55 -32.70 19.38
N ILE A 2 -19.66 -31.70 19.49
CA ILE A 2 -20.00 -30.33 19.06
C ILE A 2 -20.22 -30.40 17.55
N LYS A 3 -21.38 -29.94 17.08
CA LYS A 3 -21.58 -29.81 15.65
C LYS A 3 -20.99 -28.47 15.22
N VAL A 4 -20.18 -28.45 14.17
CA VAL A 4 -19.51 -27.22 13.70
C VAL A 4 -20.53 -26.11 13.37
N GLU A 5 -21.75 -26.48 12.97
CA GLU A 5 -22.90 -25.57 12.81
C GLU A 5 -23.24 -24.76 14.08
N GLU A 6 -23.08 -25.33 15.28
CA GLU A 6 -23.28 -24.61 16.55
C GLU A 6 -22.26 -23.48 16.70
N LEU A 7 -21.02 -23.67 16.23
CA LEU A 7 -19.97 -22.66 16.31
C LEU A 7 -20.23 -21.44 15.44
N PHE A 8 -21.23 -21.45 14.56
CA PHE A 8 -21.68 -20.31 13.76
C PHE A 8 -22.95 -19.64 14.31
N ASP A 9 -23.52 -20.17 15.40
CA ASP A 9 -24.67 -19.57 16.05
C ASP A 9 -24.25 -18.29 16.80
N PRO A 10 -24.76 -17.09 16.42
CA PRO A 10 -24.45 -15.85 17.11
C PRO A 10 -24.79 -15.89 18.61
N PHE A 11 -25.78 -16.68 19.03
CA PHE A 11 -26.16 -16.83 20.44
C PHE A 11 -25.03 -17.42 21.28
N ILE A 12 -24.20 -18.31 20.72
CA ILE A 12 -23.05 -18.86 21.44
C ILE A 12 -22.05 -17.77 21.77
N TYR A 13 -21.77 -16.87 20.82
CA TYR A 13 -20.82 -15.77 21.04
C TYR A 13 -21.32 -14.74 22.06
N THR A 14 -22.65 -14.59 22.19
CA THR A 14 -23.22 -13.71 23.23
C THR A 14 -23.18 -14.32 24.62
N LYS A 15 -23.24 -15.67 24.71
CA LYS A 15 -23.28 -16.40 25.98
C LYS A 15 -21.89 -16.75 26.51
N TYR A 16 -20.92 -16.98 25.62
CA TYR A 16 -19.57 -17.40 25.97
C TYR A 16 -18.53 -16.51 25.28
N THR A 17 -17.59 -16.01 26.06
CA THR A 17 -16.54 -15.09 25.58
C THR A 17 -15.47 -15.79 24.74
N SER A 18 -15.28 -17.11 24.92
CA SER A 18 -14.34 -17.90 24.14
C SER A 18 -14.75 -19.37 24.07
N PHE A 19 -14.15 -20.10 23.14
CA PHE A 19 -14.40 -21.53 23.01
C PHE A 19 -13.90 -22.32 24.22
N SER A 20 -12.80 -21.91 24.86
CA SER A 20 -12.39 -22.49 26.15
C SER A 20 -13.44 -22.31 27.25
N THR A 21 -14.12 -21.16 27.28
CA THR A 21 -15.23 -20.91 28.23
C THR A 21 -16.45 -21.77 27.88
N TYR A 22 -16.76 -21.92 26.60
CA TYR A 22 -17.81 -22.81 26.12
C TYR A 22 -17.56 -24.28 26.49
N THR A 23 -16.33 -24.77 26.30
CA THR A 23 -15.99 -26.17 26.54
C THR A 23 -16.00 -26.52 28.03
N GLN A 24 -15.62 -25.58 28.91
CA GLN A 24 -15.73 -25.75 30.36
C GLN A 24 -17.19 -25.97 30.81
N HIS A 25 -18.16 -25.33 30.14
CA HIS A 25 -19.57 -25.43 30.50
C HIS A 25 -20.33 -26.57 29.82
N ASN A 26 -19.87 -27.05 28.66
CA ASN A 26 -20.63 -27.98 27.83
C ASN A 26 -19.93 -29.34 27.63
N SER A 27 -18.75 -29.56 28.22
CA SER A 27 -17.97 -30.81 28.23
C SER A 27 -17.99 -31.57 26.88
N PRO A 28 -17.43 -30.98 25.82
CA PRO A 28 -17.54 -31.57 24.50
C PRO A 28 -16.78 -32.89 24.36
N GLU A 29 -17.38 -33.83 23.63
CA GLU A 29 -16.79 -35.15 23.37
C GLU A 29 -15.50 -35.10 22.51
N GLU A 30 -15.29 -34.03 21.73
CA GLU A 30 -14.10 -33.86 20.89
C GLU A 30 -13.12 -32.86 21.52
N ASN A 31 -11.82 -33.15 21.35
CA ASN A 31 -10.75 -32.27 21.81
C ASN A 31 -10.80 -30.92 21.06
N THR A 32 -10.86 -29.83 21.81
CA THR A 32 -10.84 -28.43 21.32
C THR A 32 -9.77 -28.17 20.27
N ASN A 33 -8.57 -28.72 20.45
CA ASN A 33 -7.47 -28.56 19.49
C ASN A 33 -7.74 -29.27 18.16
N THR A 34 -8.46 -30.40 18.17
CA THR A 34 -8.83 -31.12 16.95
C THR A 34 -9.83 -30.33 16.13
N ILE A 35 -10.85 -29.74 16.78
CA ILE A 35 -11.85 -28.89 16.12
C ILE A 35 -11.16 -27.67 15.50
N ARG A 36 -10.33 -26.97 16.28
CA ARG A 36 -9.56 -25.80 15.81
C ARG A 36 -8.73 -26.13 14.56
N LYS A 37 -7.89 -27.16 14.62
CA LYS A 37 -7.04 -27.59 13.50
C LYS A 37 -7.85 -28.01 12.27
N THR A 38 -9.01 -28.62 12.47
CA THR A 38 -9.89 -29.02 11.36
C THR A 38 -10.45 -27.80 10.64
N ILE A 39 -10.92 -26.81 11.39
CA ILE A 39 -11.44 -25.56 10.85
C ILE A 39 -10.34 -24.78 10.12
N GLU A 40 -9.17 -24.60 10.76
CA GLU A 40 -8.01 -23.92 10.17
C GLU A 40 -7.59 -24.58 8.85
N LYS A 41 -7.55 -25.92 8.81
CA LYS A 41 -7.25 -26.67 7.58
C LYS A 41 -8.29 -26.41 6.48
N VAL A 42 -9.58 -26.46 6.80
CA VAL A 42 -10.65 -26.19 5.81
C VAL A 42 -10.51 -24.78 5.25
N VAL A 43 -10.26 -23.79 6.11
CA VAL A 43 -10.08 -22.39 5.70
C VAL A 43 -8.87 -22.26 4.77
N LEU A 44 -7.71 -22.79 5.17
CA LEU A 44 -6.48 -22.66 4.39
C LEU A 44 -6.56 -23.39 3.04
N GLU A 45 -7.07 -24.62 2.99
CA GLU A 45 -7.22 -25.37 1.73
C GLU A 45 -8.24 -24.72 0.78
N THR A 46 -9.32 -24.15 1.32
CA THR A 46 -10.28 -23.39 0.50
C THR A 46 -9.61 -22.15 -0.09
N LEU A 47 -8.90 -21.36 0.72
CA LEU A 47 -8.20 -20.16 0.25
C LEU A 47 -7.09 -20.51 -0.75
N LYS A 48 -6.36 -21.60 -0.52
CA LYS A 48 -5.32 -22.12 -1.42
C LYS A 48 -5.88 -22.48 -2.78
N ARG A 49 -6.99 -23.22 -2.84
CA ARG A 49 -7.68 -23.51 -4.09
C ARG A 49 -8.05 -22.24 -4.83
N ILE A 50 -8.65 -21.27 -4.16
CA ILE A 50 -9.07 -20.01 -4.78
C ILE A 50 -7.88 -19.16 -5.24
N GLY A 51 -6.79 -19.11 -4.47
CA GLY A 51 -5.55 -18.46 -4.90
C GLY A 51 -4.96 -19.11 -6.16
N VAL A 52 -4.94 -20.44 -6.24
CA VAL A 52 -4.51 -21.17 -7.45
C VAL A 52 -5.46 -20.89 -8.62
N THR A 53 -6.78 -20.83 -8.40
CA THR A 53 -7.74 -20.45 -9.44
C THR A 53 -7.51 -19.02 -9.94
N GLN A 54 -7.19 -18.08 -9.05
CA GLN A 54 -6.82 -16.70 -9.44
C GLN A 54 -5.53 -16.70 -10.27
N CYS A 55 -4.51 -17.44 -9.85
CA CYS A 55 -3.26 -17.59 -10.60
C CYS A 55 -3.52 -18.20 -12.00
N HIS A 56 -4.40 -19.21 -12.08
CA HIS A 56 -4.78 -19.83 -13.36
C HIS A 56 -5.51 -18.84 -14.27
N TYR A 57 -6.43 -18.05 -13.71
CA TYR A 57 -7.08 -16.97 -14.45
C TYR A 57 -6.02 -16.02 -15.03
N MET A 58 -5.04 -15.57 -14.24
CA MET A 58 -4.00 -14.63 -14.69
C MET A 58 -3.22 -15.20 -15.88
N VAL A 59 -2.86 -16.49 -15.81
CA VAL A 59 -2.19 -17.22 -16.91
C VAL A 59 -3.06 -17.32 -18.16
N LEU A 60 -4.35 -17.64 -18.04
CA LEU A 60 -5.25 -17.70 -19.19
C LEU A 60 -5.47 -16.30 -19.78
N ALA A 61 -5.64 -15.30 -18.90
CA ALA A 61 -5.90 -13.91 -19.23
C ALA A 61 -4.72 -13.24 -19.92
N ASP A 62 -3.50 -13.71 -19.66
CA ASP A 62 -2.24 -13.01 -19.90
C ASP A 62 -2.25 -11.62 -19.24
N ASP A 63 -2.81 -11.57 -18.03
CA ASP A 63 -2.94 -10.36 -17.22
C ASP A 63 -2.38 -10.63 -15.83
N PHE A 64 -1.16 -10.13 -15.63
CA PHE A 64 -0.42 -10.23 -14.37
C PHE A 64 -0.41 -8.90 -13.61
N SER A 65 -1.30 -7.97 -13.95
CA SER A 65 -1.50 -6.70 -13.24
C SER A 65 -0.21 -5.87 -13.10
N GLY A 66 0.59 -5.83 -14.17
CA GLY A 66 1.84 -5.06 -14.24
C GLY A 66 3.11 -5.82 -13.86
N TYR A 67 2.99 -7.08 -13.41
CA TYR A 67 4.13 -7.93 -13.04
C TYR A 67 4.43 -9.01 -14.07
N SER A 68 5.57 -9.69 -13.93
CA SER A 68 5.90 -10.87 -14.74
C SER A 68 5.28 -12.13 -14.14
N LYS A 69 5.03 -13.15 -14.99
CA LYS A 69 4.57 -14.47 -14.54
C LYS A 69 5.50 -15.05 -13.47
N GLU A 70 6.80 -14.89 -13.64
CA GLU A 70 7.83 -15.37 -12.72
C GLU A 70 7.72 -14.72 -11.34
N GLN A 71 7.49 -13.41 -11.29
CA GLN A 71 7.32 -12.68 -10.04
C GLN A 71 6.08 -13.17 -9.28
N ILE A 72 4.96 -13.36 -9.98
CA ILE A 72 3.71 -13.87 -9.39
C ILE A 72 3.90 -15.31 -8.89
N PHE A 73 4.52 -16.17 -9.70
CA PHE A 73 4.73 -17.58 -9.35
C PHE A 73 5.65 -17.71 -8.14
N SER A 74 6.78 -17.02 -8.16
CA SER A 74 7.72 -17.00 -7.04
C SER A 74 7.06 -16.46 -5.78
N THR A 75 6.31 -15.35 -5.85
CA THR A 75 5.63 -14.79 -4.67
C THR A 75 4.54 -15.71 -4.14
N PHE A 76 3.76 -16.35 -5.02
CA PHE A 76 2.62 -17.15 -4.63
C PHE A 76 3.02 -18.54 -4.11
N PHE A 77 3.86 -19.27 -4.85
CA PHE A 77 4.23 -20.65 -4.53
C PHE A 77 5.37 -20.78 -3.51
N ASN A 78 6.04 -19.69 -3.15
CA ASN A 78 7.04 -19.69 -2.07
C ASN A 78 6.42 -19.58 -0.66
N GLN A 79 5.11 -19.48 -0.53
CA GLN A 79 4.46 -19.27 0.77
C GLN A 79 4.43 -20.53 1.63
N ALA A 80 4.26 -20.34 2.94
CA ALA A 80 4.29 -21.41 3.94
C ALA A 80 3.34 -22.59 3.62
N CYS A 81 2.16 -22.32 3.04
CA CYS A 81 1.17 -23.33 2.68
C CYS A 81 1.56 -24.25 1.51
N PHE A 82 2.63 -23.92 0.77
CA PHE A 82 3.18 -24.70 -0.35
C PHE A 82 4.55 -25.35 -0.04
N GLN A 83 5.21 -24.97 1.05
CA GLN A 83 6.58 -25.39 1.39
C GLN A 83 6.78 -26.91 1.46
N LYS A 84 5.76 -27.67 1.91
CA LYS A 84 5.83 -29.13 1.95
C LYS A 84 5.95 -29.74 0.55
N ASP A 85 5.24 -29.18 -0.41
CA ASP A 85 5.26 -29.66 -1.79
C ASP A 85 6.48 -29.14 -2.54
N ARG A 86 6.91 -27.92 -2.24
CA ARG A 86 8.15 -27.36 -2.77
C ARG A 86 9.37 -28.24 -2.50
N LYS A 87 9.47 -28.82 -1.30
CA LYS A 87 10.50 -29.81 -0.94
C LYS A 87 10.61 -31.00 -1.89
N LYS A 88 9.54 -31.36 -2.59
CA LYS A 88 9.55 -32.46 -3.57
C LYS A 88 10.24 -32.06 -4.88
N TYR A 89 10.33 -30.77 -5.15
CA TYR A 89 10.85 -30.18 -6.39
C TYR A 89 12.09 -29.30 -6.14
N GLU A 90 12.67 -29.34 -4.93
CA GLU A 90 13.82 -28.50 -4.51
C GLU A 90 15.10 -28.71 -5.34
N GLN A 91 15.19 -29.82 -6.08
CA GLN A 91 16.34 -30.10 -6.96
C GLN A 91 16.24 -29.40 -8.32
N GLU A 92 15.10 -28.80 -8.64
CA GLU A 92 14.87 -28.09 -9.90
C GLU A 92 15.32 -26.61 -9.79
N ALA A 93 15.57 -25.97 -10.93
CA ALA A 93 15.73 -24.51 -10.95
C ALA A 93 14.44 -23.85 -10.42
N SER A 94 14.56 -22.72 -9.69
CA SER A 94 13.42 -22.12 -8.95
C SER A 94 12.15 -21.97 -9.80
N MET A 95 12.26 -21.53 -11.06
CA MET A 95 11.10 -21.41 -11.94
C MET A 95 10.46 -22.74 -12.33
N ALA A 96 11.27 -23.76 -12.60
CA ALA A 96 10.77 -25.10 -12.92
C ALA A 96 10.03 -25.70 -11.71
N CYS A 97 10.57 -25.47 -10.51
CA CYS A 97 9.93 -25.82 -9.23
C CYS A 97 8.54 -25.16 -9.09
N ASP A 98 8.45 -23.84 -9.31
CA ASP A 98 7.20 -23.11 -9.16
C ASP A 98 6.16 -23.52 -10.23
N GLU A 99 6.60 -23.80 -11.47
CA GLU A 99 5.73 -24.34 -12.53
C GLU A 99 5.28 -25.77 -12.25
N ALA A 100 6.12 -26.61 -11.65
CA ALA A 100 5.74 -27.96 -11.24
C ALA A 100 4.68 -27.94 -10.14
N ILE A 101 4.83 -27.05 -9.15
CA ILE A 101 3.84 -26.83 -8.09
C ILE A 101 2.53 -26.32 -8.70
N TYR A 102 2.58 -25.33 -9.60
CA TYR A 102 1.41 -24.84 -10.32
C TYR A 102 0.69 -25.96 -11.04
N ASN A 103 1.39 -26.75 -11.88
CA ASN A 103 0.79 -27.85 -12.63
C ASN A 103 0.17 -28.91 -11.71
N HIS A 104 0.85 -29.24 -10.61
CA HIS A 104 0.33 -30.16 -9.60
C HIS A 104 -1.05 -29.72 -9.07
N TYR A 105 -1.18 -28.45 -8.67
CA TYR A 105 -2.44 -27.93 -8.13
C TYR A 105 -3.51 -27.70 -9.20
N ILE A 106 -3.12 -27.35 -10.43
CA ILE A 106 -4.05 -27.29 -11.56
C ILE A 106 -4.70 -28.66 -11.78
N ASP A 107 -3.92 -29.73 -11.71
CA ASP A 107 -4.42 -31.09 -11.90
C ASP A 107 -5.20 -31.58 -10.67
N GLU A 108 -4.70 -31.36 -9.45
CA GLU A 108 -5.36 -31.76 -8.20
C GLU A 108 -6.74 -31.10 -8.04
N TYR A 109 -6.86 -29.82 -8.38
CA TYR A 109 -8.12 -29.09 -8.28
C TYR A 109 -8.99 -29.17 -9.54
N GLY A 110 -8.53 -29.86 -10.58
CA GLY A 110 -9.28 -30.02 -11.83
C GLY A 110 -9.48 -28.71 -12.59
N LEU A 111 -8.52 -27.78 -12.51
CA LEU A 111 -8.63 -26.44 -13.08
C LEU A 111 -8.25 -26.38 -14.56
N ARG A 112 -7.54 -27.39 -15.08
CA ARG A 112 -6.96 -27.39 -16.45
C ARG A 112 -7.99 -27.15 -17.56
N SER A 113 -9.25 -27.54 -17.34
CA SER A 113 -10.34 -27.39 -18.31
C SER A 113 -11.14 -26.10 -18.16
N LEU A 114 -10.83 -25.26 -17.17
CA LEU A 114 -11.60 -24.03 -16.94
C LEU A 114 -11.21 -22.94 -17.92
N THR A 115 -12.21 -22.21 -18.39
CA THR A 115 -12.07 -20.94 -19.11
C THR A 115 -11.86 -19.76 -18.14
N LYS A 116 -11.52 -18.58 -18.66
CA LYS A 116 -11.38 -17.35 -17.87
C LYS A 116 -12.66 -17.04 -17.09
N GLU A 117 -13.80 -17.11 -17.76
CA GLU A 117 -15.13 -16.82 -17.21
C GLU A 117 -15.50 -17.82 -16.11
N GLN A 118 -15.17 -19.11 -16.31
CA GLN A 118 -15.39 -20.14 -15.31
C GLN A 118 -14.50 -19.96 -14.08
N CYS A 119 -13.26 -19.51 -14.24
CA CYS A 119 -12.40 -19.15 -13.10
C CYS A 119 -13.02 -18.01 -12.29
N VAL A 120 -13.53 -16.97 -12.94
CA VAL A 120 -14.23 -15.86 -12.28
C VAL A 120 -15.47 -16.36 -11.54
N TYR A 121 -16.24 -17.27 -12.14
CA TYR A 121 -17.41 -17.86 -11.50
C TYR A 121 -17.05 -18.65 -10.23
N GLU A 122 -16.04 -19.53 -10.29
CA GLU A 122 -15.53 -20.27 -9.12
C GLU A 122 -15.09 -19.32 -7.99
N MET A 123 -14.32 -18.27 -8.33
CA MET A 123 -13.88 -17.26 -7.36
C MET A 123 -15.03 -16.44 -6.74
N LYS A 124 -16.18 -16.32 -7.40
CA LYS A 124 -17.36 -15.62 -6.87
C LYS A 124 -18.29 -16.51 -6.04
N GLN A 125 -18.27 -17.82 -6.27
CA GLN A 125 -19.23 -18.77 -5.67
C GLN A 125 -18.59 -19.69 -4.62
N TYR A 126 -17.32 -19.49 -4.28
CA TYR A 126 -16.66 -20.35 -3.30
C TYR A 126 -17.31 -20.27 -1.91
N SER A 127 -17.19 -21.39 -1.20
CA SER A 127 -17.72 -21.54 0.15
C SER A 127 -16.80 -22.39 1.00
N TYR A 128 -16.70 -22.04 2.28
CA TYR A 128 -16.06 -22.86 3.29
C TYR A 128 -17.05 -23.95 3.70
N ARG A 129 -16.70 -25.20 3.42
CA ARG A 129 -17.55 -26.37 3.72
C ARG A 129 -17.06 -27.04 4.99
N PHE A 130 -17.84 -26.90 6.04
CA PHE A 130 -17.69 -27.60 7.31
C PHE A 130 -18.69 -28.76 7.37
N LYS A 131 -18.51 -29.70 8.30
CA LYS A 131 -19.41 -30.85 8.44
C LYS A 131 -20.85 -30.36 8.75
N GLY A 132 -21.73 -30.42 7.75
CA GLY A 132 -23.13 -29.99 7.86
C GLY A 132 -23.40 -28.49 7.62
N TYR A 133 -22.37 -27.66 7.42
CA TYR A 133 -22.53 -26.21 7.28
C TYR A 133 -21.69 -25.65 6.12
N SER A 134 -22.24 -24.70 5.38
CA SER A 134 -21.57 -24.02 4.27
C SER A 134 -21.62 -22.52 4.47
N LEU A 135 -20.46 -21.88 4.52
CA LEU A 135 -20.34 -20.42 4.63
C LEU A 135 -19.85 -19.86 3.30
N SER A 136 -20.54 -18.86 2.76
CA SER A 136 -20.04 -18.13 1.58
C SER A 136 -18.65 -17.55 1.84
N GLY A 137 -17.76 -17.69 0.86
CA GLY A 137 -16.40 -17.14 0.89
C GLY A 137 -16.33 -15.64 1.16
N LEU A 138 -17.37 -14.91 0.74
CA LEU A 138 -17.47 -13.46 0.87
C LEU A 138 -17.86 -13.02 2.29
N LYS A 139 -18.30 -13.95 3.16
CA LYS A 139 -18.69 -13.67 4.56
C LYS A 139 -17.49 -13.74 5.52
N THR A 140 -16.39 -13.06 5.18
CA THR A 140 -15.13 -13.05 5.95
C THR A 140 -15.30 -12.54 7.37
N LYS A 141 -16.20 -11.57 7.62
CA LYS A 141 -16.52 -11.08 8.97
C LYS A 141 -17.12 -12.17 9.87
N GLU A 142 -18.02 -13.00 9.34
CA GLU A 142 -18.59 -14.13 10.08
C GLU A 142 -17.52 -15.20 10.33
N LEU A 143 -16.68 -15.49 9.33
CA LEU A 143 -15.57 -16.43 9.48
C LEU A 143 -14.56 -15.98 10.54
N ASN A 144 -14.14 -14.71 10.54
CA ASN A 144 -13.20 -14.18 11.52
C ASN A 144 -13.77 -14.19 12.94
N ARG A 145 -15.08 -13.96 13.11
CA ARG A 145 -15.75 -14.11 14.41
C ARG A 145 -15.64 -15.54 14.92
N MET A 146 -15.92 -16.53 14.08
CA MET A 146 -15.76 -17.94 14.44
C MET A 146 -14.28 -18.26 14.76
N LEU A 147 -13.33 -17.86 13.90
CA LEU A 147 -11.90 -18.10 14.12
C LEU A 147 -11.41 -17.50 15.44
N THR A 148 -11.87 -16.28 15.76
CA THR A 148 -11.59 -15.63 17.05
C THR A 148 -12.20 -16.41 18.20
N PHE A 149 -13.48 -16.82 18.08
CA PHE A 149 -14.18 -17.58 19.12
C PHE A 149 -13.48 -18.90 19.43
N ILE A 150 -13.05 -19.66 18.41
CA ILE A 150 -12.30 -20.91 18.58
C ILE A 150 -10.84 -20.71 19.01
N GLU A 151 -10.44 -19.46 19.25
CA GLU A 151 -9.09 -19.04 19.64
C GLU A 151 -8.05 -19.53 18.61
N SER A 152 -8.41 -19.47 17.33
CA SER A 152 -7.48 -19.69 16.23
C SER A 152 -6.54 -18.50 16.12
N SER A 153 -5.30 -18.77 15.72
CA SER A 153 -4.36 -17.71 15.36
C SER A 153 -4.62 -17.15 13.95
N TYR A 154 -5.55 -17.72 13.18
CA TYR A 154 -5.81 -17.34 11.81
C TYR A 154 -6.76 -16.14 11.77
N TYR A 155 -6.43 -15.18 10.92
CA TYR A 155 -7.29 -14.07 10.59
C TYR A 155 -7.27 -13.83 9.08
N ILE A 156 -8.45 -13.61 8.50
CA ILE A 156 -8.65 -13.40 7.07
C ILE A 156 -8.85 -11.91 6.82
N ILE A 157 -7.96 -11.31 6.03
CA ILE A 157 -8.01 -9.90 5.66
C ILE A 157 -8.45 -9.81 4.19
N PRO A 158 -9.72 -9.49 3.92
CA PRO A 158 -10.17 -9.20 2.57
C PRO A 158 -9.73 -7.80 2.16
N VAL A 159 -9.20 -7.68 0.94
CA VAL A 159 -8.82 -6.40 0.33
C VAL A 159 -9.23 -6.42 -1.14
N MET A 160 -9.61 -5.25 -1.66
CA MET A 160 -9.79 -5.05 -3.09
C MET A 160 -8.55 -4.33 -3.63
N LEU A 161 -7.80 -4.98 -4.53
CA LEU A 161 -6.67 -4.38 -5.23
C LEU A 161 -7.04 -4.21 -6.71
N GLY A 162 -7.38 -2.99 -7.11
CA GLY A 162 -7.99 -2.74 -8.42
C GLY A 162 -9.32 -3.49 -8.57
N SER A 163 -9.41 -4.36 -9.59
CA SER A 163 -10.58 -5.23 -9.84
C SER A 163 -10.51 -6.57 -9.11
N TRP A 164 -9.41 -6.87 -8.40
CA TRP A 164 -9.19 -8.15 -7.74
C TRP A 164 -9.74 -8.16 -6.33
N TYR A 165 -10.58 -9.16 -6.05
CA TYR A 165 -10.81 -9.60 -4.68
C TYR A 165 -9.60 -10.41 -4.24
N THR A 166 -9.01 -10.00 -3.13
CA THR A 166 -7.72 -10.46 -2.67
C THR A 166 -7.80 -10.77 -1.18
N VAL A 167 -7.07 -11.80 -0.76
CA VAL A 167 -7.08 -12.25 0.64
C VAL A 167 -5.66 -12.45 1.15
N ILE A 168 -5.44 -11.98 2.37
CA ILE A 168 -4.32 -12.41 3.21
C ILE A 168 -4.86 -13.21 4.40
N CYS A 169 -4.26 -14.36 4.65
CA CYS A 169 -4.49 -15.20 5.83
C CYS A 169 -3.22 -15.20 6.67
N GLY A 170 -3.30 -14.72 7.91
CA GLY A 170 -2.14 -14.60 8.79
C GLY A 170 -2.48 -14.52 10.28
N CYS A 171 -1.43 -14.41 11.09
CA CYS A 171 -1.54 -14.15 12.53
C CYS A 171 -1.47 -12.65 12.80
N LEU A 172 -2.43 -12.12 13.56
CA LEU A 172 -2.44 -10.71 13.95
C LEU A 172 -1.88 -10.49 15.35
N LYS A 173 -1.20 -9.38 15.52
CA LYS A 173 -0.82 -8.80 16.80
C LYS A 173 -1.08 -7.30 16.76
N GLU A 174 -1.79 -6.77 17.76
CA GLU A 174 -2.05 -5.33 17.82
C GLU A 174 -0.73 -4.54 17.92
N VAL A 175 -0.68 -3.39 17.24
CA VAL A 175 0.43 -2.46 17.34
C VAL A 175 0.32 -1.75 18.68
N ASN A 176 1.35 -1.89 19.53
CA ASN A 176 1.33 -1.35 20.89
C ASN A 176 1.06 0.17 20.90
N GLY A 177 0.04 0.58 21.66
CA GLY A 177 -0.30 1.98 21.87
C GLY A 177 -1.04 2.64 20.71
N VAL A 178 -1.55 1.85 19.76
CA VAL A 178 -2.19 2.36 18.54
C VAL A 178 -3.49 1.60 18.28
N LYS A 179 -4.62 2.33 18.29
CA LYS A 179 -5.93 1.73 17.99
C LYS A 179 -6.03 1.35 16.51
N ASN A 180 -6.81 0.31 16.23
CA ASN A 180 -7.14 -0.14 14.88
C ASN A 180 -5.93 -0.45 13.98
N SER A 181 -4.83 -0.93 14.57
CA SER A 181 -3.61 -1.25 13.83
C SER A 181 -3.03 -2.59 14.26
N TRP A 182 -2.66 -3.43 13.28
CA TRP A 182 -2.18 -4.78 13.54
C TRP A 182 -0.94 -5.11 12.70
N TRP A 183 0.04 -5.75 13.32
CA TRP A 183 1.06 -6.52 12.64
C TRP A 183 0.48 -7.85 12.17
N ILE A 184 0.68 -8.17 10.90
CA ILE A 184 0.60 -9.53 10.41
C ILE A 184 1.96 -10.16 10.74
N GLU A 185 2.04 -10.82 11.89
CA GLU A 185 3.27 -11.43 12.43
C GLU A 185 3.74 -12.63 11.61
N LYS A 186 2.81 -13.32 10.97
CA LYS A 186 3.07 -14.47 10.11
C LYS A 186 2.04 -14.55 9.00
N GLU A 187 2.50 -14.74 7.77
CA GLU A 187 1.67 -14.93 6.58
C GLU A 187 1.57 -16.43 6.28
N PHE A 188 0.36 -16.98 6.34
CA PHE A 188 0.12 -18.37 5.94
C PHE A 188 -0.14 -18.47 4.45
N LEU A 189 -0.90 -17.51 3.94
CA LEU A 189 -1.26 -17.41 2.54
C LEU A 189 -1.57 -15.94 2.16
N ILE A 190 -1.03 -15.48 1.04
CA ILE A 190 -1.39 -14.24 0.35
C ILE A 190 -1.82 -14.60 -1.08
N PHE A 191 -2.88 -14.00 -1.58
CA PHE A 191 -3.35 -14.25 -2.94
C PHE A 191 -2.33 -13.75 -3.98
N PRO A 192 -2.28 -14.32 -5.20
CA PRO A 192 -1.27 -13.99 -6.21
C PRO A 192 -1.35 -12.53 -6.68
N SER A 193 -2.49 -11.87 -6.49
CA SER A 193 -2.67 -10.43 -6.73
C SER A 193 -2.01 -9.52 -5.68
N VAL A 194 -1.56 -10.06 -4.54
CA VAL A 194 -0.80 -9.30 -3.52
C VAL A 194 0.68 -9.33 -3.88
N HIS A 195 1.26 -8.18 -4.18
CA HIS A 195 2.70 -8.09 -4.39
C HIS A 195 3.48 -8.26 -3.08
N GLN A 196 4.68 -8.86 -3.15
CA GLN A 196 5.51 -9.09 -1.96
C GLN A 196 5.93 -7.77 -1.28
N THR A 197 6.07 -6.68 -2.03
CA THR A 197 6.49 -5.37 -1.52
C THR A 197 5.33 -4.49 -1.04
N LEU A 198 4.08 -4.93 -1.15
CA LEU A 198 2.95 -4.18 -0.59
C LEU A 198 3.04 -4.24 0.94
N ALA A 199 3.56 -3.19 1.57
CA ALA A 199 3.98 -3.22 2.97
C ALA A 199 2.83 -3.07 3.98
N ALA A 200 1.75 -2.39 3.58
CA ALA A 200 0.56 -2.19 4.39
C ALA A 200 -0.73 -2.35 3.58
N LEU A 201 -1.83 -2.60 4.31
CA LEU A 201 -3.18 -2.73 3.77
C LEU A 201 -4.16 -2.02 4.68
N THR A 202 -5.11 -1.31 4.08
CA THR A 202 -6.21 -0.69 4.81
C THR A 202 -7.53 -1.37 4.47
N SER A 203 -8.24 -1.90 5.47
CA SER A 203 -9.52 -2.58 5.29
C SER A 203 -10.40 -2.39 6.53
N ASP A 204 -11.69 -2.06 6.36
CA ASP A 204 -12.62 -1.78 7.47
C ASP A 204 -12.08 -0.77 8.52
N GLN A 205 -11.42 0.31 8.08
CA GLN A 205 -10.76 1.32 8.94
C GLN A 205 -9.61 0.76 9.81
N LYS A 206 -9.07 -0.40 9.44
CA LYS A 206 -7.94 -1.05 10.09
C LYS A 206 -6.71 -0.99 9.21
N ILE A 207 -5.55 -0.72 9.81
CA ILE A 207 -4.25 -0.78 9.14
C ILE A 207 -3.57 -2.10 9.49
N PHE A 208 -3.16 -2.85 8.47
CA PHE A 208 -2.45 -4.11 8.62
C PHE A 208 -1.03 -3.99 8.04
N LEU A 209 -0.03 -4.15 8.91
CA LEU A 209 1.39 -4.02 8.60
C LEU A 209 2.01 -5.40 8.39
N ARG A 210 2.68 -5.64 7.26
CA ARG A 210 3.19 -6.97 6.87
C ARG A 210 4.63 -7.20 7.32
N LYS A 211 4.81 -7.90 8.45
CA LYS A 211 6.13 -8.14 9.05
C LYS A 211 7.11 -8.85 8.12
N GLU A 212 6.65 -9.87 7.40
CA GLU A 212 7.48 -10.61 6.45
C GLU A 212 7.92 -9.73 5.26
N CYS A 213 7.08 -8.77 4.83
CA CYS A 213 7.46 -7.75 3.84
C CYS A 213 8.57 -6.84 4.37
N PHE A 214 8.45 -6.33 5.61
CA PHE A 214 9.50 -5.50 6.21
C PHE A 214 10.81 -6.24 6.38
N GLN A 215 10.77 -7.51 6.80
CA GLN A 215 11.95 -8.38 6.86
C GLN A 215 12.60 -8.51 5.49
N TYR A 216 11.82 -8.79 4.44
CA TYR A 216 12.33 -8.85 3.08
C TYR A 216 12.99 -7.53 2.63
N MET A 217 12.40 -6.38 2.95
CA MET A 217 13.02 -5.07 2.67
C MET A 217 14.33 -4.87 3.42
N VAL A 218 14.43 -5.32 4.68
CA VAL A 218 15.68 -5.30 5.45
C VAL A 218 16.75 -6.16 4.79
N GLU A 219 16.41 -7.38 4.38
CA GLU A 219 17.33 -8.28 3.66
C GLU A 219 17.85 -7.63 2.38
N MET A 220 16.95 -7.06 1.58
CA MET A 220 17.34 -6.55 0.26
C MET A 220 18.06 -5.20 0.31
N LYS A 221 17.67 -4.31 1.23
CA LYS A 221 18.13 -2.92 1.24
C LYS A 221 19.12 -2.61 2.35
N TRP A 222 18.98 -3.23 3.53
CA TRP A 222 19.68 -2.81 4.73
C TRP A 222 20.87 -3.70 5.10
N LYS A 223 20.87 -4.98 4.70
CA LYS A 223 22.03 -5.86 4.94
C LYS A 223 23.25 -5.55 4.08
N THR A 224 23.05 -4.86 2.95
CA THR A 224 24.14 -4.40 2.07
C THR A 224 24.94 -3.23 2.64
N ILE A 225 24.61 -2.77 3.87
CA ILE A 225 25.31 -1.66 4.50
C ILE A 225 26.78 -1.96 4.83
N ASP A 226 27.18 -3.23 4.87
CA ASP A 226 28.56 -3.64 5.14
C ASP A 226 29.37 -3.94 3.86
N ASP A 227 28.77 -3.85 2.67
CA ASP A 227 29.41 -4.14 1.37
C ASP A 227 30.33 -2.98 0.88
N TYR A 228 31.15 -2.46 1.79
CA TYR A 228 31.95 -1.23 1.64
C TYR A 228 33.19 -1.35 0.76
N GLY A 229 33.58 -2.57 0.35
CA GLY A 229 34.91 -2.84 -0.22
C GLY A 229 35.30 -2.02 -1.46
N TYR A 230 34.33 -1.43 -2.19
CA TYR A 230 34.59 -0.77 -3.48
C TYR A 230 33.73 0.47 -3.77
N LEU A 231 33.46 1.34 -2.79
CA LEU A 231 32.64 2.57 -3.02
C LEU A 231 33.10 3.44 -4.20
N SER A 232 34.40 3.44 -4.54
CA SER A 232 34.94 4.25 -5.65
C SER A 232 34.40 3.87 -7.04
N SER A 233 33.93 2.63 -7.24
CA SER A 233 33.37 2.17 -8.52
C SER A 233 31.85 2.33 -8.65
N PHE A 234 31.16 2.72 -7.58
CA PHE A 234 29.71 2.87 -7.58
C PHE A 234 29.26 4.29 -8.00
N SER A 235 28.01 4.39 -8.46
CA SER A 235 27.37 5.67 -8.79
C SER A 235 27.26 6.55 -7.55
N ASP A 236 27.15 7.87 -7.74
CA ASP A 236 26.94 8.79 -6.62
C ASP A 236 25.59 8.54 -5.92
N ALA A 237 24.59 8.03 -6.64
CA ALA A 237 23.29 7.70 -6.05
C ALA A 237 23.41 6.55 -5.05
N TYR A 238 24.17 5.51 -5.41
CA TYR A 238 24.52 4.43 -4.49
C TYR A 238 25.38 4.96 -3.32
N LYS A 239 26.34 5.84 -3.64
CA LYS A 239 27.07 6.76 -2.74
C LYS A 239 26.21 7.24 -1.56
N ILE A 240 25.22 8.04 -1.94
CA ILE A 240 24.33 8.74 -1.02
C ILE A 240 23.43 7.76 -0.26
N SER A 241 22.87 6.77 -0.96
CA SER A 241 22.04 5.71 -0.35
C SER A 241 22.76 5.06 0.83
N GLN A 242 24.03 4.68 0.65
CA GLN A 242 24.82 4.03 1.70
C GLN A 242 25.10 4.97 2.88
N ILE A 243 25.47 6.24 2.62
CA ILE A 243 25.72 7.21 3.70
C ILE A 243 24.43 7.46 4.51
N LEU A 244 23.27 7.57 3.86
CA LEU A 244 21.98 7.70 4.55
C LEU A 244 21.71 6.50 5.46
N LYS A 245 21.98 5.26 4.99
CA LYS A 245 21.85 4.05 5.80
C LYS A 245 22.78 4.07 7.00
N GLU A 246 24.06 4.40 6.81
CA GLU A 246 25.03 4.46 7.91
C GLU A 246 24.59 5.42 9.00
N ARG A 247 24.07 6.58 8.61
CA ARG A 247 23.54 7.57 9.54
C ARG A 247 22.33 7.05 10.30
N ALA A 248 21.42 6.37 9.62
CA ALA A 248 20.24 5.77 10.23
C ALA A 248 20.56 4.72 11.30
N VAL A 249 21.66 3.97 11.11
CA VAL A 249 22.00 2.83 11.96
C VAL A 249 23.12 3.07 12.96
N LYS A 250 23.74 4.26 12.94
CA LYS A 250 24.94 4.61 13.73
C LYS A 250 24.87 4.14 15.19
N ASN A 251 23.69 4.23 15.81
CA ASN A 251 23.48 3.93 17.23
C ASN A 251 22.91 2.53 17.51
N ILE A 252 22.70 1.72 16.47
CA ILE A 252 22.04 0.41 16.57
C ILE A 252 22.73 -0.71 15.79
N LYS A 253 23.70 -0.41 14.93
CA LYS A 253 24.37 -1.38 14.05
C LYS A 253 24.95 -2.58 14.81
N ASP A 254 25.61 -2.32 15.94
CA ASP A 254 26.26 -3.37 16.74
C ASP A 254 25.32 -4.06 17.75
N LYS A 255 24.02 -3.75 17.73
CA LYS A 255 23.06 -4.36 18.66
C LYS A 255 22.66 -5.75 18.16
N PRO A 256 22.56 -6.76 19.04
CA PRO A 256 22.22 -8.13 18.66
C PRO A 256 20.81 -8.27 18.04
N ASN A 257 19.94 -7.27 18.22
CA ASN A 257 18.60 -7.19 17.66
C ASN A 257 18.47 -6.13 16.53
N PHE A 258 19.57 -5.77 15.88
CA PHE A 258 19.62 -4.75 14.81
C PHE A 258 18.50 -4.91 13.76
N GLU A 259 18.36 -6.10 13.17
CA GLU A 259 17.36 -6.37 12.14
C GLU A 259 15.93 -6.12 12.62
N SER A 260 15.62 -6.54 13.86
CA SER A 260 14.32 -6.30 14.47
C SER A 260 14.08 -4.81 14.68
N ILE A 261 15.11 -4.06 15.10
CA ILE A 261 14.99 -2.62 15.31
C ILE A 261 14.71 -1.91 13.97
N ILE A 262 15.43 -2.23 12.90
CA ILE A 262 15.18 -1.61 11.59
C ILE A 262 13.81 -1.99 11.04
N CYS A 263 13.44 -3.26 11.13
CA CYS A 263 12.12 -3.75 10.70
C CYS A 263 11.00 -2.97 11.40
N ASP A 264 11.11 -2.78 12.72
CA ASP A 264 10.15 -1.97 13.50
C ASP A 264 10.16 -0.50 13.05
N ARG A 265 11.33 0.09 12.77
CA ARG A 265 11.42 1.49 12.31
C ARG A 265 10.77 1.68 10.94
N ILE A 266 11.03 0.81 9.97
CA ILE A 266 10.42 0.88 8.63
C ILE A 266 8.91 0.68 8.75
N GLY A 267 8.47 -0.33 9.49
CA GLY A 267 7.04 -0.56 9.64
C GLY A 267 6.33 0.56 10.39
N MET A 268 7.01 1.28 11.29
CA MET A 268 6.47 2.52 11.85
C MET A 268 6.43 3.68 10.85
N ASN A 269 7.41 3.81 9.95
CA ASN A 269 7.33 4.80 8.88
C ASN A 269 6.09 4.57 8.01
N VAL A 270 5.90 3.34 7.53
CA VAL A 270 4.72 2.96 6.74
C VAL A 270 3.44 3.16 7.53
N PHE A 271 3.42 2.81 8.82
CA PHE A 271 2.26 3.04 9.66
C PHE A 271 1.82 4.51 9.74
N TYR A 272 2.76 5.42 10.05
CA TYR A 272 2.43 6.85 10.13
C TYR A 272 2.13 7.45 8.76
N HIS A 273 2.69 6.90 7.68
CA HIS A 273 2.28 7.23 6.32
C HIS A 273 0.80 6.90 6.07
N GLU A 274 0.35 5.68 6.40
CA GLU A 274 -1.06 5.28 6.25
C GLU A 274 -2.02 6.14 7.11
N LEU A 275 -1.60 6.52 8.32
CA LEU A 275 -2.37 7.49 9.13
C LEU A 275 -2.41 8.88 8.48
N GLY A 276 -1.33 9.28 7.85
CA GLY A 276 -1.26 10.54 7.10
C GLY A 276 -2.34 10.63 6.03
N HIS A 277 -2.59 9.54 5.29
CA HIS A 277 -3.70 9.47 4.33
C HIS A 277 -5.05 9.78 4.96
N VAL A 278 -5.33 9.28 6.17
CA VAL A 278 -6.59 9.56 6.89
C VAL A 278 -6.76 11.06 7.14
N ILE A 279 -5.72 11.72 7.64
CA ILE A 279 -5.74 13.15 7.98
C ILE A 279 -5.90 14.03 6.75
N ILE A 280 -5.17 13.70 5.67
CA ILE A 280 -5.21 14.46 4.42
C ILE A 280 -6.55 14.29 3.73
N ASN A 281 -7.13 13.08 3.73
CA ASN A 281 -8.47 12.82 3.20
C ASN A 281 -9.55 13.65 3.90
N ASP A 282 -9.41 13.89 5.21
CA ASP A 282 -10.34 14.74 5.97
C ASP A 282 -10.12 16.25 5.73
N SER A 283 -9.00 16.63 5.11
CA SER A 283 -8.61 18.03 4.88
C SER A 283 -8.92 18.52 3.46
N ILE A 284 -9.34 17.61 2.57
CA ILE A 284 -9.64 17.88 1.16
C ILE A 284 -11.10 17.48 0.90
N ASP A 285 -11.82 18.30 0.14
CA ASP A 285 -13.20 18.00 -0.26
C ASP A 285 -13.31 16.64 -0.98
N TYR A 286 -14.37 15.87 -0.68
CA TYR A 286 -14.52 14.51 -1.18
C TYR A 286 -14.51 14.40 -2.71
N GLU A 287 -15.08 15.38 -3.42
CA GLU A 287 -15.04 15.39 -4.88
C GLU A 287 -13.62 15.66 -5.37
N MET A 288 -12.90 16.60 -4.76
CA MET A 288 -11.52 16.91 -5.13
C MET A 288 -10.59 15.72 -4.88
N MET A 289 -10.72 15.07 -3.74
CA MET A 289 -9.96 13.87 -3.40
C MET A 289 -10.26 12.72 -4.37
N ALA A 290 -11.54 12.53 -4.74
CA ALA A 290 -11.93 11.56 -5.75
C ALA A 290 -11.29 11.87 -7.10
N ILE A 291 -11.28 13.12 -7.56
CA ILE A 291 -10.62 13.51 -8.80
C ILE A 291 -9.12 13.18 -8.72
N MET A 292 -8.42 13.67 -7.69
CA MET A 292 -6.98 13.42 -7.50
C MET A 292 -6.63 11.93 -7.64
N LYS A 293 -7.34 11.07 -6.90
CA LYS A 293 -7.10 9.61 -6.92
C LYS A 293 -7.47 8.94 -8.24
N LYS A 294 -8.42 9.48 -9.02
CA LYS A 294 -8.79 8.87 -10.31
C LYS A 294 -7.98 9.40 -11.49
N LEU A 295 -7.31 10.55 -11.33
CA LEU A 295 -6.36 11.05 -12.31
C LEU A 295 -5.12 10.15 -12.46
N GLU A 296 -4.81 9.29 -11.48
CA GLU A 296 -3.80 8.21 -11.58
C GLU A 296 -3.97 7.34 -12.83
N SER A 297 -5.23 7.04 -13.17
CA SER A 297 -5.52 6.20 -14.34
C SER A 297 -5.23 6.90 -15.66
N TYR A 298 -5.26 8.23 -15.68
CA TYR A 298 -4.82 9.09 -16.80
C TYR A 298 -3.31 9.29 -16.65
N PRO A 299 -2.50 9.58 -17.69
CA PRO A 299 -1.05 9.82 -17.54
C PRO A 299 -0.67 11.07 -16.69
N MET A 300 -1.21 11.20 -15.49
CA MET A 300 -1.03 12.26 -14.50
C MET A 300 -0.61 11.66 -13.15
N SER A 301 0.56 10.99 -13.14
CA SER A 301 1.22 10.43 -11.95
C SER A 301 1.54 11.45 -10.85
N LEU A 302 1.52 12.74 -11.21
CA LEU A 302 1.87 13.84 -10.32
C LEU A 302 0.95 13.90 -9.10
N PHE A 303 -0.37 13.80 -9.28
CA PHE A 303 -1.32 13.95 -8.18
C PHE A 303 -1.22 12.81 -7.18
N ASP A 304 -0.93 11.61 -7.67
CA ASP A 304 -0.65 10.43 -6.84
C ASP A 304 0.63 10.66 -6.03
N SER A 305 1.74 11.02 -6.69
CA SER A 305 3.02 11.33 -6.02
C SER A 305 2.88 12.44 -4.97
N VAL A 306 2.08 13.48 -5.25
CA VAL A 306 1.81 14.54 -4.27
C VAL A 306 0.93 14.02 -3.12
N ASN A 307 -0.07 13.19 -3.38
CA ASN A 307 -0.91 12.59 -2.35
C ASN A 307 -0.07 11.74 -1.37
N GLU A 308 0.86 10.95 -1.89
CA GLU A 308 1.81 10.18 -1.07
C GLU A 308 2.70 11.11 -0.22
N CYS A 309 3.23 12.19 -0.81
CA CYS A 309 3.99 13.19 -0.05
C CYS A 309 3.16 13.89 1.04
N LEU A 310 1.88 14.20 0.75
CA LEU A 310 0.97 14.82 1.72
C LEU A 310 0.75 13.91 2.93
N ALA A 311 0.59 12.61 2.70
CA ALA A 311 0.46 11.63 3.78
C ALA A 311 1.70 11.64 4.69
N ASP A 312 2.90 11.70 4.12
CA ASP A 312 4.14 11.72 4.90
C ASP A 312 4.32 12.97 5.77
N ILE A 313 3.83 14.13 5.29
CA ILE A 313 3.94 15.41 5.98
C ILE A 313 2.67 15.81 6.74
N ALA A 314 1.68 14.93 6.85
CA ALA A 314 0.40 15.24 7.47
C ALA A 314 0.58 15.75 8.92
N PRO A 315 -0.14 16.81 9.32
CA PRO A 315 0.00 17.43 10.64
C PRO A 315 -0.54 16.53 11.74
N PHE A 316 -0.31 16.95 12.99
CA PHE A 316 -1.01 16.34 14.13
C PHE A 316 -2.49 16.74 14.17
N LYS A 317 -3.39 15.76 14.08
CA LYS A 317 -4.84 15.94 14.20
C LYS A 317 -5.45 14.68 14.83
N ASP A 318 -6.30 14.85 15.85
CA ASP A 318 -7.03 13.75 16.50
C ASP A 318 -6.16 12.54 16.89
N GLU A 319 -4.99 12.80 17.49
CA GLU A 319 -3.98 11.81 17.87
C GLU A 319 -3.26 11.09 16.71
N GLN A 320 -3.57 11.46 15.46
CA GLN A 320 -2.93 10.95 14.25
C GLN A 320 -1.95 11.98 13.69
N MET A 321 -0.94 11.53 12.96
CA MET A 321 0.01 12.38 12.23
C MET A 321 0.74 11.60 11.14
N GLY A 322 1.28 12.31 10.15
CA GLY A 322 2.20 11.76 9.16
C GLY A 322 3.58 11.42 9.74
N VAL A 323 4.37 10.64 9.00
CA VAL A 323 5.67 10.13 9.47
C VAL A 323 6.68 11.24 9.78
N LEU A 324 6.79 12.27 8.94
CA LEU A 324 7.77 13.35 9.16
C LEU A 324 7.37 14.25 10.33
N TYR A 325 6.07 14.49 10.51
CA TYR A 325 5.57 15.20 11.68
C TYR A 325 5.82 14.39 12.96
N LYS A 326 5.60 13.06 12.92
CA LYS A 326 5.88 12.18 14.06
C LYS A 326 7.35 12.24 14.48
N ILE A 327 8.26 12.19 13.50
CA ILE A 327 9.70 12.26 13.73
C ILE A 327 10.06 13.61 14.37
N ALA A 328 9.52 14.72 13.86
CA ALA A 328 9.74 16.04 14.45
C ALA A 328 9.19 16.16 15.88
N LEU A 329 8.01 15.61 16.16
CA LEU A 329 7.46 15.61 17.52
C LEU A 329 8.33 14.79 18.48
N LEU A 330 8.86 13.64 18.03
CA LEU A 330 9.75 12.81 18.84
C LEU A 330 11.03 13.52 19.24
N SER A 331 11.55 14.46 18.44
CA SER A 331 12.80 15.14 18.74
C SER A 331 12.73 16.00 20.01
N THR A 332 11.52 16.40 20.43
CA THR A 332 11.27 17.13 21.68
C THR A 332 11.56 16.29 22.93
N VAL A 333 11.55 14.96 22.80
CA VAL A 333 11.79 14.00 23.89
C VAL A 333 13.10 13.24 23.68
N ASN A 334 13.42 12.88 22.44
CA ASN A 334 14.62 12.12 22.09
C ASN A 334 15.13 12.52 20.69
N LYS A 335 15.94 13.58 20.65
CA LYS A 335 16.53 14.13 19.42
C LYS A 335 17.37 13.12 18.64
N GLU A 336 18.15 12.29 19.34
CA GLU A 336 19.01 11.29 18.70
C GLU A 336 18.19 10.21 17.99
N LYS A 337 17.17 9.65 18.67
CA LYS A 337 16.26 8.68 18.04
C LYS A 337 15.47 9.29 16.88
N ALA A 338 15.06 10.55 16.99
CA ALA A 338 14.41 11.26 15.89
C ALA A 338 15.35 11.42 14.68
N SER A 339 16.63 11.73 14.92
CA SER A 339 17.64 11.80 13.87
C SER A 339 17.83 10.45 13.16
N ASP A 340 17.98 9.37 13.92
CA ASP A 340 18.06 8.02 13.37
C ASP A 340 16.84 7.67 12.49
N LEU A 341 15.63 8.01 12.93
CA LEU A 341 14.39 7.78 12.17
C LEU A 341 14.30 8.64 10.91
N PHE A 342 14.72 9.90 10.97
CA PHE A 342 14.78 10.77 9.80
C PHE A 342 15.68 10.18 8.71
N PHE A 343 16.87 9.70 9.06
CA PHE A 343 17.76 9.05 8.11
C PHE A 343 17.24 7.67 7.69
N THR A 344 16.53 6.95 8.57
CA THR A 344 15.86 5.69 8.20
C THR A 344 14.83 5.95 7.10
N TYR A 345 13.96 6.93 7.29
CA TYR A 345 12.96 7.35 6.30
C TYR A 345 13.63 7.84 5.01
N ALA A 346 14.59 8.77 5.10
CA ALA A 346 15.29 9.30 3.93
C ALA A 346 16.02 8.21 3.13
N SER A 347 16.58 7.20 3.80
CA SER A 347 17.17 6.06 3.11
C SER A 347 16.09 5.20 2.46
N ASP A 348 14.98 4.94 3.15
CA ASP A 348 13.89 4.11 2.66
C ASP A 348 13.24 4.69 1.40
N THR A 349 13.10 6.01 1.32
CA THR A 349 12.56 6.72 0.15
C THR A 349 13.60 7.01 -0.94
N TRP A 350 14.87 6.67 -0.74
CA TRP A 350 15.90 6.87 -1.77
C TRP A 350 15.81 5.75 -2.82
N PHE A 351 15.29 6.07 -4.00
CA PHE A 351 15.12 5.12 -5.12
C PHE A 351 16.06 5.37 -6.31
N PHE A 352 16.84 6.47 -6.31
CA PHE A 352 17.75 6.82 -7.41
C PHE A 352 18.93 5.86 -7.60
N ASP A 353 19.12 4.91 -6.68
CA ASP A 353 20.10 3.83 -6.75
C ASP A 353 19.54 2.56 -7.42
N THR A 354 18.32 2.60 -7.95
CA THR A 354 17.68 1.49 -8.66
C THR A 354 17.43 1.82 -10.14
N SER A 355 17.18 0.79 -10.95
CA SER A 355 16.77 0.95 -12.35
C SER A 355 15.26 1.20 -12.51
N ASP A 356 14.48 0.96 -11.46
CA ASP A 356 13.03 1.15 -11.47
C ASP A 356 12.70 2.63 -11.23
N LYS A 357 12.07 3.25 -12.24
CA LYS A 357 11.75 4.69 -12.21
C LYS A 357 10.33 4.99 -11.77
N SER A 358 9.52 3.96 -11.47
CA SER A 358 8.11 4.14 -11.10
C SER A 358 7.92 5.09 -9.92
N MET A 359 8.84 5.07 -8.95
CA MET A 359 8.79 5.90 -7.74
C MET A 359 9.64 7.18 -7.82
N PHE A 360 10.23 7.51 -8.97
CA PHE A 360 11.15 8.66 -9.06
C PHE A 360 10.47 10.00 -8.80
N GLU A 361 9.25 10.20 -9.32
CA GLU A 361 8.54 11.48 -9.14
C GLU A 361 8.21 11.74 -7.66
N TYR A 362 7.71 10.73 -6.93
CA TYR A 362 7.57 10.78 -5.48
C TYR A 362 8.91 11.03 -4.77
N SER A 363 9.96 10.29 -5.18
CA SER A 363 11.31 10.43 -4.60
C SER A 363 11.86 11.85 -4.75
N GLU A 364 11.69 12.47 -5.91
CA GLU A 364 12.14 13.83 -6.17
C GLU A 364 11.44 14.83 -5.24
N MET A 365 10.12 14.71 -5.10
CA MET A 365 9.35 15.61 -4.24
C MET A 365 9.74 15.45 -2.77
N ILE A 366 9.76 14.22 -2.26
CA ILE A 366 10.04 13.99 -0.85
C ILE A 366 11.49 14.35 -0.51
N HIS A 367 12.45 14.11 -1.39
CA HIS A 367 13.83 14.50 -1.15
C HIS A 367 14.06 16.02 -1.23
N LEU A 368 13.32 16.75 -2.06
CA LEU A 368 13.31 18.22 -1.99
C LEU A 368 12.77 18.72 -0.65
N ILE A 369 11.75 18.06 -0.09
CA ILE A 369 11.23 18.35 1.25
C ILE A 369 12.28 18.01 2.32
N LEU A 370 12.87 16.82 2.30
CA LEU A 370 13.88 16.40 3.28
C LEU A 370 15.12 17.30 3.29
N LEU A 371 15.57 17.76 2.10
CA LEU A 371 16.68 18.69 1.97
C LEU A 371 16.40 20.05 2.62
N ARG A 372 15.15 20.49 2.78
CA ARG A 372 14.83 21.71 3.54
C ARG A 372 15.37 21.66 4.96
N TYR A 373 15.35 20.46 5.55
CA TYR A 373 15.58 20.28 6.98
C TYR A 373 16.93 19.67 7.32
N LEU A 374 17.69 19.21 6.33
CA LEU A 374 19.05 18.70 6.53
C LEU A 374 20.09 19.82 6.37
N ALA A 375 20.59 20.34 7.49
CA ALA A 375 21.60 21.40 7.49
C ALA A 375 22.95 20.94 6.91
N PRO A 376 23.86 21.87 6.50
CA PRO A 376 25.16 21.50 5.94
C PRO A 376 26.10 20.74 6.90
N ASP A 377 25.94 20.94 8.21
CA ASP A 377 26.59 20.20 9.29
C ASP A 377 25.84 18.92 9.67
N GLN A 378 24.79 18.58 8.90
CA GLN A 378 23.97 17.39 9.02
C GLN A 378 23.03 17.38 10.23
N ASP A 379 22.90 18.51 10.93
CA ASP A 379 21.84 18.71 11.91
C ASP A 379 20.47 18.76 11.22
N ILE A 380 19.44 18.26 11.92
CA ILE A 380 18.07 18.22 11.40
C ILE A 380 17.23 19.30 12.06
N LEU A 381 16.58 20.12 11.24
CA LEU A 381 15.76 21.26 11.64
C LEU A 381 14.32 20.85 12.00
N PHE A 382 14.13 20.04 13.04
CA PHE A 382 12.82 19.51 13.43
C PHE A 382 11.78 20.58 13.76
N ASP A 383 12.16 21.66 14.45
CA ASP A 383 11.24 22.77 14.77
C ASP A 383 10.69 23.45 13.51
N GLN A 384 11.48 23.48 12.43
CA GLN A 384 11.04 24.02 11.16
C GLN A 384 10.04 23.07 10.46
N MET A 385 10.22 21.76 10.57
CA MET A 385 9.25 20.78 10.04
C MET A 385 7.85 21.00 10.62
N ILE A 386 7.74 21.17 11.94
CA ILE A 386 6.45 21.39 12.61
C ILE A 386 5.75 22.65 12.05
N LYS A 387 6.51 23.74 11.85
CA LYS A 387 5.97 25.01 11.33
C LYS A 387 5.57 24.92 9.86
N ASP A 388 6.37 24.22 9.05
CA ASP A 388 6.14 24.10 7.61
C ASP A 388 4.97 23.14 7.30
N PHE A 389 4.63 22.24 8.23
CA PHE A 389 3.52 21.28 8.12
C PHE A 389 2.25 21.71 8.85
N ASP A 390 2.16 22.95 9.33
CA ASP A 390 0.98 23.47 10.01
C ASP A 390 -0.11 23.92 9.00
N LEU A 391 -1.28 23.28 9.03
CA LEU A 391 -2.43 23.63 8.18
C LEU A 391 -3.13 24.93 8.61
N GLU A 392 -2.96 25.36 9.85
CA GLU A 392 -3.59 26.58 10.36
C GLU A 392 -2.83 27.83 9.92
N ASN A 393 -1.57 27.68 9.51
CA ASN A 393 -0.72 28.75 9.01
C ASN A 393 -0.82 28.89 7.48
N PRO A 394 -1.39 29.99 6.94
CA PRO A 394 -1.51 30.20 5.49
C PRO A 394 -0.17 30.31 4.75
N SER A 395 0.91 30.62 5.47
CA SER A 395 2.26 30.75 4.91
C SER A 395 3.07 29.46 4.96
N SER A 396 2.57 28.41 5.64
CA SER A 396 3.26 27.13 5.73
C SER A 396 3.39 26.48 4.35
N PHE A 397 4.37 25.59 4.22
CA PHE A 397 4.57 24.83 2.99
C PHE A 397 3.35 23.96 2.68
N LEU A 398 2.84 23.22 3.68
CA LEU A 398 1.71 22.32 3.51
C LEU A 398 0.45 23.06 3.04
N THR A 399 0.10 24.17 3.68
CA THR A 399 -1.10 24.95 3.29
C THR A 399 -0.98 25.49 1.86
N ARG A 400 0.21 25.96 1.48
CA ARG A 400 0.47 26.43 0.11
C ARG A 400 0.40 25.29 -0.91
N LEU A 401 0.89 24.10 -0.57
CA LEU A 401 0.82 22.93 -1.44
C LEU A 401 -0.64 22.49 -1.67
N ILE A 402 -1.44 22.38 -0.60
CA ILE A 402 -2.88 22.06 -0.70
C ILE A 402 -3.62 23.12 -1.51
N ALA A 403 -3.29 24.40 -1.34
CA ALA A 403 -3.89 25.48 -2.14
C ALA A 403 -3.58 25.31 -3.64
N ILE A 404 -2.35 24.97 -4.02
CA ILE A 404 -1.99 24.67 -5.41
C ILE A 404 -2.86 23.52 -5.93
N LEU A 405 -2.97 22.42 -5.19
CA LEU A 405 -3.77 21.26 -5.61
C LEU A 405 -5.25 21.61 -5.80
N ASN A 406 -5.85 22.28 -4.82
CA ASN A 406 -7.25 22.69 -4.91
C ASN A 406 -7.52 23.60 -6.12
N THR A 407 -6.62 24.54 -6.40
CA THR A 407 -6.75 25.40 -7.59
C THR A 407 -6.55 24.63 -8.89
N SER A 408 -5.59 23.69 -8.95
CA SER A 408 -5.33 22.85 -10.11
C SER A 408 -6.49 21.89 -10.41
N ILE A 409 -7.11 21.29 -9.40
CA ILE A 409 -8.26 20.40 -9.60
C ILE A 409 -9.47 21.18 -10.11
N ARG A 410 -9.70 22.41 -9.63
CA ARG A 410 -10.73 23.30 -10.19
C ARG A 410 -10.43 23.66 -11.65
N GLU A 411 -9.18 23.99 -11.97
CA GLU A 411 -8.73 24.25 -13.35
C GLU A 411 -8.98 23.01 -14.24
N PHE A 412 -8.67 21.81 -13.76
CA PHE A 412 -8.96 20.57 -14.48
C PHE A 412 -10.46 20.37 -14.75
N LYS A 413 -11.31 20.59 -13.73
CA LYS A 413 -12.78 20.53 -13.89
C LYS A 413 -13.24 21.52 -14.96
N ASP A 414 -12.75 22.75 -14.92
CA ASP A 414 -13.10 23.78 -15.91
C ASP A 414 -12.66 23.41 -17.33
N ILE A 415 -11.49 22.79 -17.49
CA ILE A 415 -11.01 22.28 -18.78
C ILE A 415 -12.00 21.23 -19.30
N VAL A 416 -12.27 20.16 -18.53
CA VAL A 416 -13.13 19.07 -19.00
C VAL A 416 -14.56 19.54 -19.25
N MET A 417 -15.07 20.51 -18.49
CA MET A 417 -16.40 21.08 -18.72
C MET A 417 -16.52 21.83 -20.06
N LYS A 418 -15.42 22.37 -20.60
CA LYS A 418 -15.38 23.12 -21.85
C LYS A 418 -15.01 22.26 -23.07
N GLN A 419 -14.55 21.04 -22.85
CA GLN A 419 -14.14 20.12 -23.91
C GLN A 419 -15.34 19.64 -24.73
N ASN A 420 -15.07 19.35 -26.01
CA ASN A 420 -16.04 18.75 -26.93
C ASN A 420 -15.80 17.25 -27.02
N TYR A 421 -16.83 16.47 -26.71
CA TYR A 421 -16.77 15.01 -26.73
C TYR A 421 -17.38 14.47 -28.01
N ILE A 422 -16.67 13.57 -28.70
CA ILE A 422 -17.16 12.98 -29.95
C ILE A 422 -17.54 11.52 -29.72
N ILE A 423 -18.83 11.21 -29.87
CA ILE A 423 -19.39 9.87 -29.75
C ILE A 423 -20.15 9.59 -31.04
N GLU A 424 -19.78 8.52 -31.75
CA GLU A 424 -20.41 8.14 -33.04
C GLU A 424 -20.46 9.28 -34.08
N ASN A 425 -19.43 10.15 -34.09
CA ASN A 425 -19.31 11.37 -34.91
C ASN A 425 -20.26 12.52 -34.56
N GLU A 426 -20.99 12.42 -33.45
CA GLU A 426 -21.78 13.51 -32.89
C GLU A 426 -21.05 14.18 -31.72
N GLN A 427 -21.29 15.48 -31.55
CA GLN A 427 -20.66 16.29 -30.51
C GLN A 427 -21.57 16.41 -29.29
N TYR A 428 -21.02 16.03 -28.14
CA TYR A 428 -21.68 16.04 -26.85
C TYR A 428 -20.98 16.99 -25.87
N SER A 429 -21.76 17.54 -24.95
CA SER A 429 -21.25 18.37 -23.86
C SER A 429 -20.83 17.51 -22.66
N PHE A 430 -20.06 18.10 -21.73
CA PHE A 430 -19.75 17.45 -20.46
C PHE A 430 -20.99 17.00 -19.69
N LYS A 431 -22.12 17.73 -19.78
CA LYS A 431 -23.37 17.33 -19.14
C LYS A 431 -23.82 15.93 -19.56
N PHE A 432 -23.69 15.60 -20.84
CA PHE A 432 -24.03 14.27 -21.34
C PHE A 432 -23.11 13.19 -20.74
N ILE A 433 -21.79 13.45 -20.69
CA ILE A 433 -20.80 12.55 -20.09
C ILE A 433 -21.11 12.31 -18.61
N HIS A 434 -21.42 13.38 -17.89
CA HIS A 434 -21.79 13.33 -16.48
C HIS A 434 -23.07 12.52 -16.26
N ASP A 435 -24.15 12.80 -17.01
CA ASP A 435 -25.44 12.11 -16.87
C ASP A 435 -25.31 10.62 -17.18
N LEU A 436 -24.50 10.26 -18.18
CA LEU A 436 -24.18 8.86 -18.51
C LEU A 436 -23.44 8.16 -17.36
N ALA A 437 -22.37 8.77 -16.85
CA ALA A 437 -21.60 8.22 -15.73
C ALA A 437 -22.47 8.07 -14.47
N HIS A 438 -23.25 9.09 -14.12
CA HIS A 438 -24.18 9.08 -13.00
C HIS A 438 -25.20 7.95 -13.11
N GLY A 439 -25.82 7.78 -14.29
CA GLY A 439 -26.78 6.70 -14.55
C GLY A 439 -26.17 5.30 -14.37
N GLU A 440 -24.92 5.10 -14.81
CA GLU A 440 -24.21 3.84 -14.59
C GLU A 440 -23.91 3.58 -13.11
N VAL A 441 -23.47 4.60 -12.37
CA VAL A 441 -23.19 4.47 -10.93
C VAL A 441 -24.46 4.10 -10.17
N LEU A 442 -25.57 4.81 -10.38
CA LEU A 442 -26.84 4.51 -9.70
C LEU A 442 -27.44 3.16 -10.08
N LYS A 443 -27.16 2.65 -11.30
CA LYS A 443 -27.56 1.30 -11.70
C LYS A 443 -26.84 0.21 -10.91
N ILE A 444 -25.58 0.44 -10.54
CA ILE A 444 -24.77 -0.52 -9.77
C ILE A 444 -24.98 -0.31 -8.26
N HIS A 445 -25.12 0.94 -7.83
CA HIS A 445 -25.23 1.36 -6.43
C HIS A 445 -26.46 2.26 -6.20
N PRO A 446 -27.68 1.70 -6.17
CA PRO A 446 -28.92 2.48 -6.18
C PRO A 446 -29.21 3.29 -4.91
N ILE A 447 -28.52 2.99 -3.79
CA ILE A 447 -28.75 3.62 -2.47
C ILE A 447 -27.46 4.32 -1.99
N ILE A 448 -26.57 4.70 -2.92
CA ILE A 448 -25.34 5.40 -2.56
C ILE A 448 -25.64 6.86 -2.16
N ASP A 449 -24.99 7.34 -1.10
CA ASP A 449 -25.04 8.73 -0.70
C ASP A 449 -24.28 9.58 -1.73
N GLN A 450 -24.97 10.50 -2.40
CA GLN A 450 -24.41 11.31 -3.48
C GLN A 450 -23.49 12.44 -2.98
N GLU A 451 -23.40 12.64 -1.67
CA GLU A 451 -22.45 13.56 -1.04
C GLU A 451 -21.21 12.81 -0.50
N SER A 452 -21.17 11.48 -0.60
CA SER A 452 -20.08 10.66 -0.08
C SER A 452 -18.86 10.60 -1.02
N TYR A 453 -17.69 10.37 -0.42
CA TYR A 453 -16.47 10.05 -1.16
C TYR A 453 -16.64 8.86 -2.11
N ASP A 454 -17.32 7.79 -1.68
CA ASP A 454 -17.53 6.59 -2.51
C ASP A 454 -18.29 6.93 -3.80
N TYR A 455 -19.34 7.75 -3.70
CA TYR A 455 -20.08 8.20 -4.87
C TYR A 455 -19.20 9.00 -5.83
N TYR A 456 -18.50 10.01 -5.34
CA TYR A 456 -17.61 10.81 -6.18
C TYR A 456 -16.48 9.96 -6.79
N SER A 457 -15.94 9.00 -6.04
CA SER A 457 -14.92 8.07 -6.51
C SER A 457 -15.42 7.21 -7.67
N PHE A 458 -16.62 6.63 -7.58
CA PHE A 458 -17.21 5.88 -8.69
C PHE A 458 -17.57 6.76 -9.89
N LEU A 459 -18.15 7.94 -9.63
CA LEU A 459 -18.55 8.88 -10.66
C LEU A 459 -17.33 9.37 -11.46
N TRP A 460 -16.30 9.86 -10.79
CA TRP A 460 -15.10 10.39 -11.45
C TRP A 460 -14.26 9.30 -12.13
N ALA A 461 -14.25 8.07 -11.61
CA ALA A 461 -13.65 6.94 -12.31
C ALA A 461 -14.30 6.74 -13.69
N LYS A 462 -15.64 6.80 -13.75
CA LYS A 462 -16.39 6.67 -15.00
C LYS A 462 -16.18 7.88 -15.91
N ILE A 463 -16.28 9.09 -15.38
CA ILE A 463 -16.06 10.33 -16.15
C ILE A 463 -14.68 10.32 -16.79
N ILE A 464 -13.62 9.98 -16.06
CA ILE A 464 -12.26 9.96 -16.60
C ILE A 464 -12.08 8.92 -17.71
N VAL A 465 -12.70 7.74 -17.59
CA VAL A 465 -12.74 6.75 -18.67
C VAL A 465 -13.43 7.31 -19.91
N LEU A 466 -14.60 7.93 -19.74
CA LEU A 466 -15.34 8.53 -20.86
C LEU A 466 -14.57 9.70 -21.50
N ILE A 467 -13.92 10.55 -20.71
CA ILE A 467 -13.04 11.62 -21.19
C ILE A 467 -11.91 11.05 -22.03
N LYS A 468 -11.20 10.01 -21.57
CA LYS A 468 -10.10 9.39 -22.33
C LYS A 468 -10.54 8.84 -23.67
N THR A 469 -11.74 8.25 -23.71
CA THR A 469 -12.29 7.59 -24.89
C THR A 469 -12.83 8.59 -25.90
N PHE A 470 -13.50 9.65 -25.45
CA PHE A 470 -14.29 10.53 -26.33
C PHE A 470 -13.68 11.92 -26.55
N THR A 471 -12.59 12.27 -25.85
CA THR A 471 -11.86 13.52 -26.12
C THR A 471 -10.92 13.33 -27.31
N LYS A 472 -11.17 14.11 -28.38
CA LYS A 472 -10.36 14.04 -29.61
C LYS A 472 -9.02 14.77 -29.49
N ASP A 473 -9.00 15.93 -28.84
CA ASP A 473 -7.79 16.74 -28.65
C ASP A 473 -7.43 16.78 -27.15
N LYS A 474 -6.27 16.21 -26.82
CA LYS A 474 -5.78 16.09 -25.44
C LYS A 474 -4.76 17.18 -25.09
N THR A 475 -4.43 18.08 -26.02
CA THR A 475 -3.38 19.09 -25.86
C THR A 475 -3.58 19.95 -24.61
N GLU A 476 -4.79 20.47 -24.38
CA GLU A 476 -5.07 21.31 -23.21
C GLU A 476 -4.90 20.55 -21.87
N ILE A 477 -5.21 19.25 -21.85
CA ILE A 477 -5.04 18.38 -20.68
C ILE A 477 -3.54 18.11 -20.44
N ASP A 478 -2.77 17.86 -21.50
CA ASP A 478 -1.33 17.59 -21.41
C ASP A 478 -0.54 18.85 -20.99
N GLU A 479 -0.94 20.02 -21.52
CA GLU A 479 -0.39 21.32 -21.10
C GLU A 479 -0.75 21.64 -19.65
N PHE A 480 -1.99 21.32 -19.23
CA PHE A 480 -2.40 21.46 -17.83
C PHE A 480 -1.48 20.67 -16.90
N HIS A 481 -1.22 19.40 -17.22
CA HIS A 481 -0.32 18.57 -16.42
C HIS A 481 1.07 19.20 -16.27
N THR A 482 1.65 19.67 -17.38
CA THR A 482 2.96 20.33 -17.39
C THR A 482 2.97 21.60 -16.53
N ARG A 483 1.90 22.42 -16.60
CA ARG A 483 1.76 23.63 -15.77
C ARG A 483 1.66 23.29 -14.27
N VAL A 484 0.86 22.29 -13.91
CA VAL A 484 0.69 21.90 -12.50
C VAL A 484 1.99 21.33 -11.94
N LYS A 485 2.66 20.43 -12.68
CA LYS A 485 3.98 19.91 -12.30
C LYS A 485 4.98 21.03 -12.06
N SER A 486 5.04 22.01 -12.96
CA SER A 486 5.90 23.19 -12.80
C SER A 486 5.56 24.01 -11.55
N LYS A 487 4.27 24.25 -11.26
CA LYS A 487 3.83 24.97 -10.03
C LYS A 487 4.28 24.24 -8.76
N VAL A 488 4.08 22.91 -8.71
CA VAL A 488 4.46 22.08 -7.55
C VAL A 488 5.97 22.08 -7.34
N PHE A 489 6.75 21.80 -8.39
CA PHE A 489 8.22 21.80 -8.29
C PHE A 489 8.79 23.18 -7.98
N THR A 490 8.18 24.26 -8.49
CA THR A 490 8.58 25.63 -8.10
C THR A 490 8.42 25.86 -6.60
N LEU A 491 7.32 25.41 -6.01
CA LEU A 491 7.12 25.49 -4.56
C LEU A 491 8.19 24.66 -3.82
N LEU A 492 8.45 23.43 -4.27
CA LEU A 492 9.44 22.53 -3.65
C LEU A 492 10.88 23.08 -3.72
N TYR A 493 11.28 23.66 -4.86
CA TYR A 493 12.59 24.31 -4.97
C TYR A 493 12.72 25.53 -4.07
N SER A 494 11.63 26.31 -3.91
CA SER A 494 11.63 27.51 -3.06
C SER A 494 11.92 27.21 -1.58
N LEU A 495 11.78 25.95 -1.14
CA LEU A 495 12.21 25.51 0.18
C LEU A 495 13.74 25.58 0.34
N ASN A 496 14.48 25.36 -0.74
CA ASN A 496 15.92 25.13 -0.71
C ASN A 496 16.74 26.24 -1.39
N THR A 497 16.15 26.98 -2.33
CA THR A 497 16.88 27.97 -3.14
C THR A 497 15.95 28.99 -3.80
N ASP A 498 16.47 30.20 -4.02
CA ASP A 498 15.80 31.25 -4.81
C ASP A 498 16.03 31.10 -6.33
N LYS A 499 16.87 30.15 -6.74
CA LYS A 499 17.12 29.89 -8.16
C LYS A 499 15.91 29.20 -8.79
N GLN A 500 15.61 29.58 -10.03
CA GLN A 500 14.58 28.93 -10.82
C GLN A 500 15.15 27.64 -11.42
N TYR A 501 14.43 26.54 -11.19
CA TYR A 501 14.70 25.22 -11.74
C TYR A 501 13.42 24.66 -12.35
N THR A 502 13.58 23.79 -13.33
CA THR A 502 12.47 23.04 -13.94
C THR A 502 12.28 21.70 -13.22
N PRO A 503 11.13 21.03 -13.38
CA PRO A 503 10.93 19.69 -12.85
C PRO A 503 12.05 18.71 -13.25
N ASP A 504 12.53 18.78 -14.49
CA ASP A 504 13.57 17.88 -15.02
C ASP A 504 14.95 18.07 -14.36
N ASP A 505 15.15 19.18 -13.65
CA ASP A 505 16.39 19.46 -12.91
C ASP A 505 16.45 18.76 -11.55
N ALA A 506 15.34 18.14 -11.08
CA ALA A 506 15.15 17.79 -9.67
C ALA A 506 16.16 16.75 -9.20
N GLN A 507 16.29 15.64 -9.92
CA GLN A 507 17.25 14.60 -9.58
C GLN A 507 18.68 15.16 -9.51
N ASN A 508 19.12 15.94 -10.51
CA ASN A 508 20.46 16.52 -10.53
C ASN A 508 20.68 17.50 -9.37
N TYR A 509 19.68 18.34 -9.08
CA TYR A 509 19.72 19.25 -7.95
C TYR A 509 19.86 18.50 -6.62
N ILE A 510 18.99 17.52 -6.37
CA ILE A 510 18.97 16.70 -5.15
C ILE A 510 20.33 16.01 -4.95
N MET A 511 20.82 15.33 -5.99
CA MET A 511 22.12 14.66 -5.99
C MET A 511 23.25 15.63 -5.62
N SER A 512 23.28 16.82 -6.24
CA SER A 512 24.31 17.82 -5.94
C SER A 512 24.26 18.31 -4.49
N GLN A 513 23.06 18.47 -3.92
CA GLN A 513 22.89 18.90 -2.53
C GLN A 513 23.36 17.82 -1.56
N TYR A 514 23.03 16.56 -1.80
CA TYR A 514 23.49 15.46 -0.97
C TYR A 514 25.00 15.25 -1.07
N VAL A 515 25.62 15.34 -2.25
CA VAL A 515 27.10 15.28 -2.38
C VAL A 515 27.77 16.40 -1.56
N LYS A 516 27.21 17.61 -1.61
CA LYS A 516 27.73 18.75 -0.85
C LYS A 516 27.61 18.56 0.66
N ARG A 517 26.49 18.01 1.15
CA ARG A 517 26.16 17.92 2.59
C ARG A 517 26.66 16.63 3.25
N LEU A 518 26.67 15.53 2.51
CA LEU A 518 27.01 14.20 3.04
C LEU A 518 28.42 13.76 2.63
N VAL A 519 28.71 13.69 1.34
CA VAL A 519 29.96 13.09 0.82
C VAL A 519 31.20 13.96 1.09
N THR A 520 31.07 15.28 0.96
CA THR A 520 32.22 16.19 1.12
C THR A 520 32.62 16.37 2.59
N TYR A 521 31.67 16.17 3.51
CA TYR A 521 31.89 16.32 4.95
C TYR A 521 32.79 15.20 5.51
N GLU A 522 32.68 13.98 4.99
CA GLU A 522 33.49 12.82 5.47
C GLU A 522 34.97 12.87 5.04
N LYS A 523 35.34 13.80 4.15
CA LYS A 523 36.74 14.04 3.76
C LYS A 523 37.43 15.12 4.59
N ARG A 524 36.71 15.76 5.53
CA ARG A 524 37.25 16.76 6.47
C ARG A 524 37.22 16.20 7.87
#